data_AF-A0AAW1RJN3-F1
#
_entry.id   AF-A0AAW1RJN3-F1
#
_cell.length_a   1.000
_cell.length_b   1.000
_cell.length_c   1.000
_cell.angle_alpha   90.00
_cell.angle_beta   90.00
_cell.angle_gamma   90.00
#
_symmetry.space_group_name_H-M   'P 1'
#
loop_
_entity.id
_entity.type
_entity.pdbx_description
1 polymer ?
#
loop_
_entity_poly.entity_id
_entity_poly.type
_entity_poly.pdbx_seq_one_letter_code
_entity_poly.pdbx_strand_id
1 'polypeptide(L)'
;MLRRLATGATSLFHEQKIAFHQSLYCRGLKGSTGIVGIEVDPEARQTFTEKCKAVIDLVGQHIPQEAAYRRTVENTYRHRLKTSESEMADEEVEETFSAQLEQLTKMADEELALIPLMAEWKPWDVPEGHKVRRHYFSATNPWQVAQTCYEAQGHKCLCDLGQQPPAASSGFLQPIVKFQGQSF
;
A
#
# COMPACT_ATOMS: atom_id res chain seq x y z
N MET A 1 9.87 33.30 -67.15
CA MET A 1 10.88 32.42 -66.48
C MET A 1 10.43 32.30 -65.03
N LEU A 2 10.24 31.14 -64.38
CA LEU A 2 11.12 29.94 -64.24
C LEU A 2 12.43 30.31 -63.50
N ARG A 3 12.88 29.62 -62.43
CA ARG A 3 12.37 28.37 -61.80
C ARG A 3 12.88 28.19 -60.32
N ARG A 4 12.52 27.03 -59.72
CA ARG A 4 12.91 26.45 -58.40
C ARG A 4 14.41 26.62 -58.02
N LEU A 5 14.83 26.46 -56.74
CA LEU A 5 14.14 25.78 -55.61
C LEU A 5 13.79 26.71 -54.40
N ALA A 6 14.24 26.67 -53.13
CA ALA A 6 15.21 25.87 -52.36
C ALA A 6 14.68 25.54 -50.93
N THR A 7 15.54 25.09 -50.00
CA THR A 7 15.21 24.51 -48.67
C THR A 7 16.21 24.93 -47.59
N GLY A 8 15.81 25.02 -46.32
CA GLY A 8 16.72 25.39 -45.22
C GLY A 8 16.15 25.33 -43.80
N ALA A 9 15.51 24.23 -43.40
CA ALA A 9 15.03 24.04 -42.03
C ALA A 9 16.16 23.56 -41.10
N THR A 10 16.74 24.46 -40.31
CA THR A 10 17.70 24.10 -39.23
C THR A 10 16.93 23.64 -38.00
N SER A 11 17.07 22.36 -37.67
CA SER A 11 16.33 21.70 -36.58
C SER A 11 16.70 22.21 -35.18
N LEU A 12 15.68 22.37 -34.34
CA LEU A 12 15.84 22.59 -32.91
C LEU A 12 16.45 21.35 -32.25
N PHE A 13 17.65 21.48 -31.67
CA PHE A 13 18.19 20.53 -30.71
C PHE A 13 18.20 21.16 -29.31
N HIS A 14 17.02 21.25 -28.71
CA HIS A 14 16.91 21.44 -27.26
C HIS A 14 17.13 20.08 -26.60
N GLU A 15 18.15 19.97 -25.75
CA GLU A 15 18.67 18.68 -25.26
C GLU A 15 17.72 18.06 -24.23
N GLN A 16 16.71 17.31 -24.70
CA GLN A 16 15.75 16.60 -23.87
C GLN A 16 16.40 15.42 -23.11
N LYS A 17 17.08 15.74 -22.00
CA LYS A 17 17.36 14.80 -20.91
C LYS A 17 16.08 14.50 -20.12
N ILE A 18 15.11 13.88 -20.80
CA ILE A 18 13.91 13.31 -20.16
C ILE A 18 14.39 12.22 -19.20
N ALA A 19 13.96 12.30 -17.94
CA ALA A 19 14.33 11.34 -16.91
C ALA A 19 13.76 9.94 -17.24
N PHE A 20 14.54 8.89 -16.95
CA PHE A 20 14.18 7.50 -17.18
C PHE A 20 13.16 6.98 -16.14
N HIS A 21 12.03 7.67 -16.04
CA HIS A 21 10.88 7.35 -15.18
C HIS A 21 9.54 7.69 -15.88
N GLN A 22 9.55 7.78 -17.22
CA GLN A 22 8.32 7.96 -17.98
C GLN A 22 7.49 6.67 -17.94
N SER A 23 6.45 6.66 -17.10
CA SER A 23 5.40 5.67 -17.15
C SER A 23 4.83 5.57 -18.57
N LEU A 24 4.77 4.36 -19.10
CA LEU A 24 4.23 4.05 -20.43
C LEU A 24 3.18 2.96 -20.28
N TYR A 25 1.94 3.33 -19.92
CA TYR A 25 0.81 2.42 -20.14
C TYR A 25 -0.51 3.04 -20.63
N CYS A 26 -0.51 4.31 -21.04
CA CYS A 26 -1.66 5.04 -21.60
C CYS A 26 -2.48 4.21 -22.59
N ARG A 27 -3.54 3.57 -22.09
CA ARG A 27 -4.45 2.67 -22.82
C ARG A 27 -3.77 1.64 -23.74
N GLY A 28 -2.60 1.16 -23.34
CA GLY A 28 -1.87 0.06 -23.97
C GLY A 28 -2.09 -1.25 -23.22
N LEU A 29 -2.08 -2.39 -23.93
CA LEU A 29 -2.24 -3.71 -23.30
C LEU A 29 -1.07 -3.97 -22.32
N LYS A 30 -1.35 -3.91 -21.01
CA LYS A 30 -0.38 -4.22 -19.95
C LYS A 30 0.25 -5.59 -20.19
N GLY A 31 1.56 -5.64 -20.41
CA GLY A 31 2.27 -6.90 -20.66
C GLY A 31 2.29 -7.85 -19.45
N SER A 32 2.24 -7.29 -18.23
CA SER A 32 2.07 -8.00 -16.97
C SER A 32 1.78 -7.01 -15.83
N THR A 33 1.04 -7.42 -14.81
CA THR A 33 0.87 -6.66 -13.54
C THR A 33 2.18 -6.52 -12.75
N GLY A 34 3.15 -7.42 -12.97
CA GLY A 34 4.36 -7.55 -12.14
C GLY A 34 4.13 -8.31 -10.82
N ILE A 35 2.91 -8.81 -10.58
CA ILE A 35 2.53 -9.54 -9.36
C ILE A 35 2.13 -10.97 -9.72
N VAL A 36 2.72 -11.96 -9.04
CA VAL A 36 2.42 -13.37 -9.26
C VAL A 36 0.99 -13.68 -8.78
N GLY A 37 0.18 -14.32 -9.63
CA GLY A 37 -1.19 -14.69 -9.30
C GLY A 37 -2.22 -13.55 -9.39
N ILE A 38 -1.90 -12.50 -10.16
CA ILE A 38 -2.85 -11.49 -10.63
C ILE A 38 -2.62 -11.30 -12.13
N GLU A 39 -3.54 -11.84 -12.94
CA GLU A 39 -3.52 -11.72 -14.40
C GLU A 39 -3.93 -10.30 -14.85
N VAL A 40 -3.62 -9.95 -16.09
CA VAL A 40 -4.00 -8.65 -16.68
C VAL A 40 -5.42 -8.76 -17.25
N ASP A 41 -6.29 -7.85 -16.85
CA ASP A 41 -7.59 -7.63 -17.48
C ASP A 41 -7.50 -6.41 -18.43
N PRO A 42 -7.72 -6.55 -19.75
CA PRO A 42 -7.69 -5.42 -20.68
C PRO A 42 -8.81 -4.39 -20.44
N GLU A 43 -9.90 -4.76 -19.76
CA GLU A 43 -11.03 -3.88 -19.42
C GLU A 43 -11.16 -3.68 -17.90
N ALA A 44 -10.04 -3.80 -17.15
CA ALA A 44 -9.99 -3.77 -15.69
C ALA A 44 -10.79 -2.62 -15.04
N ARG A 45 -10.85 -1.44 -15.68
CA ARG A 45 -11.60 -0.29 -15.20
C ARG A 45 -13.12 -0.54 -15.23
N GLN A 46 -13.65 -1.18 -16.28
CA GLN A 46 -15.06 -1.56 -16.35
C GLN A 46 -15.35 -2.65 -15.32
N THR A 47 -14.55 -3.72 -15.30
CA THR A 47 -14.68 -4.83 -14.34
C THR A 47 -14.71 -4.30 -12.91
N PHE A 48 -13.75 -3.46 -12.52
CA PHE A 48 -13.70 -2.85 -11.19
C PHE A 48 -14.93 -1.97 -10.88
N THR A 49 -15.40 -1.19 -11.86
CA THR A 49 -16.59 -0.32 -11.71
C THR A 49 -17.86 -1.14 -11.46
N GLU A 50 -18.03 -2.26 -12.16
CA GLU A 50 -19.15 -3.19 -11.95
C GLU A 50 -19.08 -3.87 -10.59
N LYS A 51 -17.89 -4.34 -10.18
CA LYS A 51 -17.67 -4.94 -8.85
C LYS A 51 -17.94 -3.94 -7.72
N CYS A 52 -17.54 -2.67 -7.87
CA CYS A 52 -17.82 -1.62 -6.89
C CYS A 52 -19.33 -1.40 -6.69
N LYS A 53 -20.13 -1.45 -7.77
CA LYS A 53 -21.59 -1.34 -7.69
C LYS A 53 -22.19 -2.55 -6.97
N ALA A 54 -21.80 -3.76 -7.38
CA ALA A 54 -22.22 -5.01 -6.73
C ALA A 54 -21.90 -5.04 -5.22
N VAL A 55 -20.74 -4.55 -4.78
CA VAL A 55 -20.38 -4.44 -3.35
C VAL A 55 -21.33 -3.50 -2.61
N ILE A 56 -21.60 -2.30 -3.15
CA ILE A 56 -22.50 -1.33 -2.53
C ILE A 56 -23.93 -1.89 -2.42
N ASP A 57 -24.42 -2.53 -3.48
CA ASP A 57 -25.77 -3.12 -3.51
C ASP A 57 -25.92 -4.29 -2.55
N LEU A 58 -24.92 -5.18 -2.46
CA LEU A 58 -24.94 -6.37 -1.61
C LEU A 58 -24.82 -6.00 -0.11
N VAL A 59 -23.93 -5.06 0.24
CA VAL A 59 -23.88 -4.45 1.58
C VAL A 59 -25.22 -3.77 1.91
N GLY A 60 -25.79 -3.07 0.92
CA GLY A 60 -27.06 -2.37 1.05
C GLY A 60 -28.24 -3.27 1.44
N GLN A 61 -28.24 -4.50 0.92
CA GLN A 61 -29.29 -5.51 1.12
C GLN A 61 -29.11 -6.32 2.42
N HIS A 62 -27.89 -6.73 2.76
CA HIS A 62 -27.66 -7.72 3.82
C HIS A 62 -27.20 -7.16 5.18
N ILE A 63 -26.66 -5.94 5.22
CA ILE A 63 -26.03 -5.38 6.44
C ILE A 63 -26.83 -4.17 6.95
N PRO A 64 -27.14 -4.05 8.26
CA PRO A 64 -27.88 -2.90 8.80
C PRO A 64 -27.06 -1.60 8.73
N GLN A 65 -27.73 -0.46 8.54
CA GLN A 65 -27.12 0.88 8.41
C GLN A 65 -26.43 1.34 9.72
N GLU A 66 -26.78 0.68 10.82
CA GLU A 66 -26.28 0.86 12.17
C GLU A 66 -24.86 0.31 12.32
N ALA A 67 -24.53 -0.75 11.56
CA ALA A 67 -23.23 -1.41 11.62
C ALA A 67 -22.11 -0.52 11.06
N ALA A 68 -21.04 -0.34 11.85
CA ALA A 68 -19.86 0.41 11.43
C ALA A 68 -19.20 -0.16 10.16
N TYR A 69 -19.24 -1.49 9.99
CA TYR A 69 -18.75 -2.19 8.79
C TYR A 69 -19.40 -1.64 7.51
N ARG A 70 -20.75 -1.63 7.44
CA ARG A 70 -21.50 -1.10 6.29
C ARG A 70 -21.11 0.34 5.96
N ARG A 71 -20.99 1.21 6.96
CA ARG A 71 -20.64 2.62 6.75
C ARG A 71 -19.24 2.79 6.15
N THR A 72 -18.27 2.02 6.63
CA THR A 72 -16.90 2.04 6.11
C THR A 72 -16.82 1.48 4.69
N VAL A 73 -17.46 0.34 4.42
CA VAL A 73 -17.48 -0.26 3.07
C VAL A 73 -18.21 0.63 2.08
N GLU A 74 -19.41 1.12 2.40
CA GLU A 74 -20.14 2.07 1.55
C GLU A 74 -19.30 3.32 1.23
N ASN A 75 -18.60 3.90 2.21
CA ASN A 75 -17.77 5.09 1.99
C ASN A 75 -16.55 4.79 1.09
N THR A 76 -15.84 3.70 1.37
CA THR A 76 -14.66 3.27 0.60
C THR A 76 -15.03 2.95 -0.85
N TYR A 77 -16.10 2.19 -1.08
CA TYR A 77 -16.50 1.80 -2.44
C TYR A 77 -17.22 2.92 -3.20
N ARG A 78 -17.95 3.84 -2.54
CA ARG A 78 -18.45 5.07 -3.20
C ARG A 78 -17.31 5.99 -3.64
N HIS A 79 -16.24 6.12 -2.83
CA HIS A 79 -15.06 6.88 -3.23
C HIS A 79 -14.36 6.24 -4.43
N ARG A 80 -14.08 4.92 -4.36
CA ARG A 80 -13.49 4.14 -5.47
C ARG A 80 -14.32 4.25 -6.75
N LEU A 81 -15.63 4.06 -6.65
CA LEU A 81 -16.56 4.17 -7.78
C LEU A 81 -16.49 5.55 -8.43
N LYS A 82 -16.59 6.63 -7.64
CA LYS A 82 -16.52 8.01 -8.15
C LYS A 82 -15.20 8.31 -8.88
N THR A 83 -14.07 7.80 -8.39
CA THR A 83 -12.77 7.98 -9.05
C THR A 83 -12.68 7.14 -10.34
N SER A 84 -13.23 5.93 -10.35
CA SER A 84 -13.22 5.04 -11.53
C SER A 84 -14.13 5.54 -12.66
N GLU A 85 -15.27 6.15 -12.32
CA GLU A 85 -16.19 6.80 -13.27
C GLU A 85 -15.73 8.20 -13.74
N SER A 86 -14.54 8.66 -13.34
CA SER A 86 -13.96 9.91 -13.84
C SER A 86 -13.39 9.77 -15.26
N GLU A 87 -13.14 10.89 -15.93
CA GLU A 87 -12.53 10.94 -17.28
C GLU A 87 -10.99 10.82 -17.29
N MET A 88 -10.37 10.57 -16.12
CA MET A 88 -8.91 10.43 -15.95
C MET A 88 -8.34 9.21 -16.70
N ALA A 89 -7.06 9.24 -17.06
CA ALA A 89 -6.37 8.06 -17.62
C ALA A 89 -6.28 6.92 -16.59
N ASP A 90 -6.10 5.68 -17.04
CA ASP A 90 -6.05 4.52 -16.13
C ASP A 90 -4.85 4.64 -15.17
N GLU A 91 -3.70 5.11 -15.67
CA GLU A 91 -2.51 5.38 -14.86
C GLU A 91 -2.73 6.43 -13.76
N GLU A 92 -3.50 7.50 -14.05
CA GLU A 92 -3.82 8.55 -13.08
C GLU A 92 -4.78 8.05 -11.99
N VAL A 93 -5.67 7.11 -12.33
CA VAL A 93 -6.54 6.42 -11.39
C VAL A 93 -5.74 5.46 -10.49
N GLU A 94 -4.78 4.72 -11.06
CA GLU A 94 -3.88 3.85 -10.29
C GLU A 94 -2.94 4.64 -9.36
N GLU A 95 -2.44 5.80 -9.78
CA GLU A 95 -1.69 6.73 -8.92
C GLU A 95 -2.57 7.25 -7.78
N THR A 96 -3.81 7.68 -8.09
CA THR A 96 -4.79 8.18 -7.10
C THR A 96 -5.12 7.13 -6.03
N PHE A 97 -5.18 5.85 -6.39
CA PHE A 97 -5.37 4.75 -5.42
C PHE A 97 -4.05 4.20 -4.84
N SER A 98 -2.90 4.58 -5.40
CA SER A 98 -1.58 3.96 -5.14
C SER A 98 -1.58 2.43 -5.29
N ALA A 99 -2.41 1.90 -6.20
CA ALA A 99 -2.64 0.48 -6.44
C ALA A 99 -3.18 0.23 -7.84
N GLN A 100 -2.86 -0.93 -8.44
CA GLN A 100 -3.32 -1.32 -9.78
C GLN A 100 -4.81 -1.72 -9.78
N LEU A 101 -5.50 -1.48 -10.90
CA LEU A 101 -6.92 -1.81 -11.08
C LEU A 101 -7.19 -3.32 -10.93
N GLU A 102 -6.27 -4.19 -11.34
CA GLU A 102 -6.40 -5.64 -11.20
C GLU A 102 -6.33 -6.08 -9.73
N GLN A 103 -5.48 -5.43 -8.92
CA GLN A 103 -5.44 -5.65 -7.47
C GLN A 103 -6.74 -5.20 -6.80
N LEU A 104 -7.24 -4.02 -7.18
CA LEU A 104 -8.47 -3.45 -6.64
C LEU A 104 -9.70 -4.27 -7.03
N THR A 105 -9.72 -4.85 -8.24
CA THR A 105 -10.73 -5.81 -8.69
C THR A 105 -10.73 -7.07 -7.83
N LYS A 106 -9.55 -7.65 -7.57
CA LYS A 106 -9.40 -8.80 -6.67
C LYS A 106 -9.86 -8.49 -5.23
N MET A 107 -9.53 -7.31 -4.70
CA MET A 107 -10.03 -6.87 -3.39
C MET A 107 -11.56 -6.75 -3.36
N ALA A 108 -12.19 -6.34 -4.47
CA ALA A 108 -13.64 -6.26 -4.56
C ALA A 108 -14.30 -7.66 -4.64
N ASP A 109 -13.66 -8.63 -5.29
CA ASP A 109 -14.09 -10.04 -5.27
C ASP A 109 -13.95 -10.68 -3.87
N GLU A 110 -12.86 -10.37 -3.16
CA GLU A 110 -12.66 -10.80 -1.77
C GLU A 110 -13.71 -10.17 -0.83
N GLU A 111 -14.10 -8.90 -1.05
CA GLU A 111 -15.21 -8.26 -0.31
C GLU A 111 -16.58 -8.88 -0.65
N LEU A 112 -16.86 -9.17 -1.93
CA LEU A 112 -18.10 -9.85 -2.36
C LEU A 112 -18.24 -11.24 -1.72
N ALA A 113 -17.14 -11.97 -1.52
CA ALA A 113 -17.11 -13.23 -0.79
C ALA A 113 -17.25 -13.04 0.74
N LEU A 114 -16.79 -11.91 1.29
CA LEU A 114 -16.84 -11.60 2.73
C LEU A 114 -18.24 -11.15 3.20
N ILE A 115 -18.95 -10.34 2.41
CA ILE A 115 -20.27 -9.79 2.78
C ILE A 115 -21.30 -10.85 3.26
N PRO A 116 -21.50 -12.01 2.59
CA PRO A 116 -22.44 -13.03 3.09
C PRO A 116 -21.98 -13.65 4.42
N LEU A 117 -20.67 -13.84 4.62
CA LEU A 117 -20.11 -14.32 5.89
C LEU A 117 -20.33 -13.30 7.01
N MET A 118 -20.14 -12.01 6.72
CA MET A 118 -20.40 -10.91 7.66
C MET A 118 -21.89 -10.81 8.04
N ALA A 119 -22.80 -11.06 7.10
CA ALA A 119 -24.23 -11.10 7.35
C ALA A 119 -24.67 -12.29 8.23
N GLU A 120 -23.96 -13.41 8.16
CA GLU A 120 -24.14 -14.56 9.06
C GLU A 120 -23.56 -14.28 10.46
N TRP A 121 -22.28 -13.86 10.53
CA TRP A 121 -21.52 -13.74 11.78
C TRP A 121 -21.85 -12.50 12.62
N LYS A 122 -22.35 -11.43 11.99
CA LYS A 122 -22.80 -10.18 12.62
C LYS A 122 -21.85 -9.60 13.69
N PRO A 123 -20.55 -9.39 13.40
CA PRO A 123 -19.55 -8.99 14.40
C PRO A 123 -19.75 -7.60 15.02
N TRP A 124 -20.79 -6.86 14.63
CA TRP A 124 -21.24 -5.62 15.26
C TRP A 124 -22.19 -5.83 16.45
N ASP A 125 -22.81 -7.01 16.59
CA ASP A 125 -23.76 -7.33 17.67
C ASP A 125 -23.01 -7.69 18.98
N VAL A 126 -22.40 -6.67 19.61
CA VAL A 126 -21.64 -6.82 20.86
C VAL A 126 -22.60 -6.98 22.05
N PRO A 127 -22.52 -8.08 22.84
CA PRO A 127 -23.41 -8.29 23.98
C PRO A 127 -23.13 -7.31 25.14
N GLU A 128 -24.18 -6.94 25.87
CA GLU A 128 -24.09 -6.00 26.98
C GLU A 128 -23.09 -6.48 28.06
N GLY A 129 -22.28 -5.55 28.58
CA GLY A 129 -21.27 -5.84 29.59
C GLY A 129 -20.00 -6.53 29.07
N HIS A 130 -19.86 -6.77 27.75
CA HIS A 130 -18.62 -7.29 27.16
C HIS A 130 -17.42 -6.37 27.44
N LYS A 131 -16.28 -6.96 27.85
CA LYS A 131 -15.07 -6.22 28.27
C LYS A 131 -13.84 -6.64 27.48
N VAL A 132 -13.48 -5.85 26.47
CA VAL A 132 -12.22 -6.01 25.72
C VAL A 132 -11.04 -5.67 26.63
N ARG A 133 -10.25 -6.69 27.00
CA ARG A 133 -9.07 -6.52 27.87
C ARG A 133 -7.90 -5.91 27.09
N ARG A 134 -7.80 -4.58 27.08
CA ARG A 134 -6.66 -3.85 26.51
C ARG A 134 -5.42 -4.02 27.40
N HIS A 135 -4.46 -4.81 26.93
CA HIS A 135 -3.13 -4.94 27.54
C HIS A 135 -2.23 -3.80 27.07
N TYR A 136 -1.80 -2.94 28.00
CA TYR A 136 -0.80 -1.90 27.74
C TYR A 136 0.56 -2.35 28.28
N PHE A 137 1.51 -2.59 27.39
CA PHE A 137 2.91 -2.78 27.77
C PHE A 137 3.56 -1.41 27.98
N SER A 138 3.51 -0.91 29.22
CA SER A 138 3.98 0.43 29.59
C SER A 138 5.48 0.52 29.90
N ALA A 139 6.25 -0.55 29.69
CA ALA A 139 7.69 -0.47 29.77
C ALA A 139 8.22 0.31 28.56
N THR A 140 9.11 1.27 28.80
CA THR A 140 9.72 2.10 27.77
C THR A 140 10.31 1.21 26.68
N ASN A 141 10.00 1.48 25.41
CA ASN A 141 10.58 0.74 24.30
C ASN A 141 12.12 0.85 24.39
N PRO A 142 12.89 -0.25 24.42
CA PRO A 142 14.35 -0.19 24.47
C PRO A 142 14.95 0.66 23.36
N TRP A 143 14.30 0.74 22.19
CA TRP A 143 14.71 1.62 21.09
C TRP A 143 14.46 3.11 21.37
N GLN A 144 13.44 3.49 22.15
CA GLN A 144 13.26 4.87 22.61
C GLN A 144 14.29 5.26 23.68
N VAL A 145 14.70 4.30 24.53
CA VAL A 145 15.83 4.51 25.45
C VAL A 145 17.12 4.70 24.65
N ALA A 146 17.40 3.84 23.67
CA ALA A 146 18.56 3.98 22.79
C ALA A 146 18.55 5.29 21.99
N GLN A 147 17.38 5.73 21.49
CA GLN A 147 17.25 6.98 20.75
C GLN A 147 17.50 8.21 21.64
N THR A 148 16.92 8.27 22.83
CA THR A 148 17.19 9.38 23.77
C THR A 148 18.66 9.39 24.24
N CYS A 149 19.32 8.24 24.34
CA CYS A 149 20.77 8.18 24.53
C CYS A 149 21.57 8.71 23.33
N TYR A 150 21.18 8.38 22.09
CA TYR A 150 21.86 8.83 20.86
C TYR A 150 21.73 10.34 20.65
N GLU A 151 20.55 10.89 20.91
CA GLU A 151 20.28 12.34 20.90
C GLU A 151 21.09 13.07 21.99
N ALA A 152 21.12 12.53 23.22
CA ALA A 152 21.90 13.09 24.32
C ALA A 152 23.44 12.96 24.13
N GLN A 153 23.91 12.02 23.33
CA GLN A 153 25.34 11.83 22.99
C GLN A 153 25.77 12.57 21.73
N GLY A 154 24.88 13.33 21.09
CA GLY A 154 25.21 14.20 19.96
C GLY A 154 25.75 13.45 18.75
N HIS A 155 25.08 12.35 18.37
CA HIS A 155 25.43 11.47 17.24
C HIS A 155 26.79 10.74 17.33
N LYS A 156 27.47 10.76 18.48
CA LYS A 156 28.70 9.97 18.67
C LYS A 156 28.39 8.50 18.91
N CYS A 157 29.25 7.62 18.43
CA CYS A 157 29.20 6.19 18.73
C CYS A 157 29.63 5.95 20.19
N LEU A 158 29.04 4.95 20.85
CA LEU A 158 29.59 4.40 22.10
C LEU A 158 31.06 3.96 21.96
N CYS A 159 31.44 3.55 20.75
CA CYS A 159 32.82 3.23 20.37
C CYS A 159 33.77 4.44 20.37
N ASP A 160 33.28 5.66 20.15
CA ASP A 160 34.09 6.90 20.22
C ASP A 160 34.38 7.35 21.66
N LEU A 161 33.58 6.87 22.62
CA LEU A 161 33.62 7.29 24.02
C LEU A 161 34.47 6.38 24.92
N GLY A 162 34.98 5.25 24.39
CA GLY A 162 35.85 4.32 25.12
C GLY A 162 35.19 3.60 26.31
N GLN A 163 33.89 3.74 26.50
CA GLN A 163 33.12 3.12 27.59
C GLN A 163 32.50 1.81 27.10
N GLN A 164 32.79 0.70 27.77
CA GLN A 164 32.02 -0.52 27.58
C GLN A 164 30.58 -0.29 28.05
N PRO A 165 29.55 -0.82 27.34
CA PRO A 165 28.19 -0.77 27.84
C PRO A 165 28.09 -1.52 29.19
N PRO A 166 27.22 -1.08 30.11
CA PRO A 166 27.06 -1.75 31.40
C PRO A 166 26.69 -3.21 31.17
N ALA A 167 27.40 -4.12 31.85
CA ALA A 167 27.19 -5.56 31.69
C ALA A 167 25.71 -5.92 31.97
N ALA A 168 25.04 -6.50 30.97
CA ALA A 168 23.65 -6.88 31.08
C ALA A 168 23.47 -7.83 32.27
N SER A 169 22.63 -7.44 33.23
CA SER A 169 22.36 -8.25 34.42
C SER A 169 21.78 -9.61 33.99
N SER A 170 22.38 -10.69 34.48
CA SER A 170 22.14 -12.05 33.99
C SER A 170 20.67 -12.47 34.14
N GLY A 171 19.96 -12.61 33.02
CA GLY A 171 18.54 -12.99 33.05
C GLY A 171 17.91 -13.42 31.72
N PHE A 172 18.45 -13.03 30.56
CA PHE A 172 17.84 -13.36 29.26
C PHE A 172 18.88 -13.67 28.17
N LEU A 173 18.73 -14.83 27.54
CA LEU A 173 19.43 -15.31 26.33
C LEU A 173 20.98 -15.23 26.33
N GLN A 174 21.61 -16.36 26.65
CA GLN A 174 23.01 -16.63 26.24
C GLN A 174 23.09 -16.69 24.70
N PRO A 175 24.01 -15.99 24.02
CA PRO A 175 24.14 -16.04 22.57
C PRO A 175 24.74 -17.38 22.10
N ILE A 176 23.96 -18.20 21.41
CA ILE A 176 24.39 -19.50 20.86
C ILE A 176 25.17 -19.29 19.55
N VAL A 177 26.37 -18.71 19.64
CA VAL A 177 27.32 -18.62 18.51
C VAL A 177 28.76 -18.88 18.98
N LYS A 178 29.13 -20.15 19.16
CA LYS A 178 30.54 -20.56 19.26
C LYS A 178 31.16 -20.65 17.87
N PHE A 179 31.53 -19.51 17.29
CA PHE A 179 32.29 -19.48 16.04
C PHE A 179 33.78 -19.75 16.30
N GLN A 180 34.18 -21.02 16.34
CA GLN A 180 35.59 -21.40 16.40
C GLN A 180 36.25 -21.27 15.02
N GLY A 181 36.60 -20.04 14.65
CA GLY A 181 37.47 -19.77 13.51
C GLY A 181 38.90 -20.18 13.82
N GLN A 182 39.33 -21.36 13.37
CA GLN A 182 40.75 -21.66 13.21
C GLN A 182 41.29 -20.92 11.98
N SER A 183 42.45 -20.30 12.11
CA SER A 183 43.20 -19.73 10.99
C SER A 183 43.85 -20.83 10.15
N PHE A 184 43.72 -20.71 8.83
CA PHE A 184 44.70 -21.23 7.87
C PHE A 184 45.70 -20.11 7.51
#